data_AF-A0A2G2CFJ5-F1
#
_entry.id   AF-A0A2G2CFJ5-F1
#
_cell.length_a   1.000
_cell.length_b   1.000
_cell.length_c   1.000
_cell.angle_alpha   90.00
_cell.angle_beta   90.00
_cell.angle_gamma   90.00
#
_symmetry.space_group_name_H-M   'P 1'
#
loop_
_entity.id
_entity.type
_entity.pdbx_description
1 polymer ?
#
loop_
_entity_poly.entity_id
_entity_poly.type
_entity_poly.pdbx_seq_one_letter_code
_entity_poly.pdbx_strand_id
1 'polypeptide(L)'
;MENFNFVQLDFGFECEPESTQKKSSKSNKKRSNDFVFNFMDCLTSPIIVFKSAWKDTIPRDILKNIKLSRLLCSMQQEEMASLTETLAYMMPRTYEAPMPTEWVNIYTWLGLQYAIQFKNSGQLNAMTEIAPSKLSEYEMGRLNSLRSWIYDKRRKALKDRLKIAEKSETNILSENQKILFEE
;
A
#
# COMPACT_ATOMS: atom_id res chain seq x y z
N MET A 1 -27.38 46.40 -33.57
CA MET A 1 -27.65 44.98 -33.89
C MET A 1 -26.78 44.64 -35.07
N GLU A 2 -25.68 43.92 -34.84
CA GLU A 2 -24.84 43.39 -35.90
C GLU A 2 -25.02 41.87 -35.90
N ASN A 3 -25.68 41.36 -36.94
CA ASN A 3 -25.81 39.94 -37.20
C ASN A 3 -24.53 39.46 -37.87
N PHE A 4 -23.70 38.71 -37.14
CA PHE A 4 -22.59 38.00 -37.75
C PHE A 4 -23.12 36.73 -38.42
N ASN A 5 -23.05 36.71 -39.75
CA ASN A 5 -23.37 35.54 -40.57
C ASN A 5 -22.22 34.52 -40.44
N PHE A 6 -22.45 33.45 -39.70
CA PHE A 6 -21.53 32.31 -39.66
C PHE A 6 -21.86 31.36 -40.80
N VAL A 7 -20.94 31.23 -41.76
CA VAL A 7 -21.02 30.21 -42.81
C VAL A 7 -20.20 29.00 -42.34
N GLN A 8 -20.91 27.91 -42.03
CA GLN A 8 -20.29 26.61 -41.77
C GLN A 8 -19.93 25.98 -43.10
N LEU A 9 -18.64 25.76 -43.35
CA LEU A 9 -18.16 25.02 -44.51
C LEU A 9 -18.16 23.52 -44.16
N ASP A 10 -19.18 22.80 -44.64
CA ASP A 10 -19.24 21.36 -44.52
C ASP A 10 -18.31 20.70 -45.55
N PHE A 11 -17.32 19.95 -45.07
CA PHE A 11 -16.34 19.22 -45.88
C PHE A 11 -16.89 17.91 -46.50
N GLY A 12 -18.17 17.86 -46.85
CA GLY A 12 -18.75 16.74 -47.63
C GLY A 12 -18.66 15.36 -46.98
N PHE A 13 -18.49 15.27 -45.66
CA PHE A 13 -18.62 14.02 -44.92
C PHE A 13 -19.98 14.02 -44.21
N GLU A 14 -20.93 13.23 -44.72
CA GLU A 14 -22.15 12.87 -44.00
C GLU A 14 -21.76 11.98 -42.81
N CYS A 15 -21.31 12.61 -41.73
CA CYS A 15 -21.12 11.91 -40.46
C CYS A 15 -22.47 11.95 -39.73
N GLU A 16 -23.22 10.85 -39.83
CA GLU A 16 -24.39 10.63 -38.97
C GLU A 16 -23.98 10.90 -37.50
N PRO A 17 -24.73 11.71 -36.74
CA PRO A 17 -24.39 11.99 -35.37
C PRO A 17 -24.44 10.68 -34.58
N GLU A 18 -23.28 10.25 -34.06
CA GLU A 18 -23.23 9.06 -33.21
C GLU A 18 -24.28 9.19 -32.11
N SER A 19 -25.17 8.20 -32.03
CA SER A 19 -26.22 8.16 -31.01
C SER A 19 -25.58 8.39 -29.65
N THR A 20 -25.99 9.44 -28.94
CA THR A 20 -25.56 9.71 -27.58
C THR A 20 -26.10 8.63 -26.65
N GLN A 21 -25.44 7.48 -26.62
CA GLN A 21 -25.59 6.53 -25.54
C GLN A 21 -24.99 7.22 -24.32
N LYS A 22 -25.85 7.58 -23.35
CA LYS A 22 -25.44 7.95 -22.00
C LYS A 22 -24.67 6.78 -21.39
N LYS A 23 -23.37 6.68 -21.68
CA LYS A 23 -22.46 5.77 -21.00
C LYS A 23 -22.47 6.17 -19.53
N SER A 24 -22.84 5.23 -18.68
CA SER A 24 -22.90 5.38 -17.23
C SER A 24 -21.51 5.68 -16.67
N SER A 25 -21.17 6.97 -16.61
CA SER A 25 -19.87 7.51 -16.16
C SER A 25 -19.48 7.18 -14.71
N LYS A 26 -20.36 6.52 -13.95
CA LYS A 26 -20.14 6.15 -12.56
C LYS A 26 -19.10 5.03 -12.36
N SER A 27 -18.92 4.12 -13.32
CA SER A 27 -18.00 2.97 -13.15
C SER A 27 -16.51 3.37 -13.23
N ASN A 28 -16.15 4.25 -14.16
CA ASN A 28 -14.77 4.69 -14.36
C ASN A 28 -14.24 5.54 -13.20
N LYS A 29 -15.08 6.39 -12.59
CA LYS A 29 -14.69 7.22 -11.45
C LYS A 29 -14.38 6.38 -10.20
N LYS A 30 -15.14 5.30 -9.97
CA LYS A 30 -14.91 4.39 -8.84
C LYS A 30 -13.57 3.66 -8.98
N ARG A 31 -13.28 3.12 -10.18
CA ARG A 31 -12.01 2.43 -10.47
C ARG A 31 -10.79 3.33 -10.34
N SER A 32 -10.90 4.60 -10.75
CA SER A 32 -9.83 5.59 -10.57
C SER A 32 -9.57 5.91 -9.09
N ASN A 33 -10.63 6.09 -8.30
CA ASN A 33 -10.50 6.30 -6.86
C ASN A 33 -9.85 5.10 -6.15
N ASP A 34 -10.22 3.87 -6.53
CA ASP A 34 -9.64 2.65 -5.96
C ASP A 34 -8.14 2.54 -6.29
N PHE A 35 -7.73 2.91 -7.51
CA PHE A 35 -6.32 2.95 -7.90
C PHE A 35 -5.53 3.97 -7.07
N VAL A 36 -6.04 5.21 -6.95
CA VAL A 36 -5.38 6.27 -6.18
C VAL A 36 -5.25 5.85 -4.71
N PHE A 37 -6.30 5.26 -4.14
CA PHE A 37 -6.26 4.75 -2.76
C PHE A 37 -5.21 3.64 -2.59
N ASN A 38 -5.16 2.66 -3.50
CA ASN A 38 -4.19 1.57 -3.45
C ASN A 38 -2.74 2.09 -3.56
N PHE A 39 -2.52 3.07 -4.43
CA PHE A 39 -1.22 3.71 -4.60
C PHE A 39 -0.81 4.50 -3.35
N MET A 40 -1.72 5.31 -2.81
CA MET A 40 -1.50 6.04 -1.54
C MET A 40 -1.24 5.09 -0.38
N ASP A 41 -1.92 3.95 -0.32
CA ASP A 41 -1.71 2.91 0.70
C ASP A 41 -0.31 2.31 0.63
N CYS A 42 0.27 2.14 -0.57
CA CYS A 42 1.64 1.66 -0.68
C CYS A 42 2.65 2.67 -0.10
N LEU A 43 2.45 3.96 -0.36
CA LEU A 43 3.43 5.02 -0.10
C LEU A 43 3.33 5.66 1.28
N THR A 44 2.11 5.94 1.73
CA THR A 44 1.84 6.80 2.90
C THR A 44 1.36 6.03 4.11
N SER A 45 0.89 4.79 3.93
CA SER A 45 0.42 3.99 5.05
C SER A 45 1.53 3.73 6.07
N PRO A 46 1.19 3.75 7.37
CA PRO A 46 2.15 3.51 8.43
C PRO A 46 2.77 2.11 8.29
N ILE A 47 4.01 1.97 8.75
CA ILE A 47 4.69 0.68 8.86
C ILE A 47 4.28 0.09 10.21
N ILE A 48 3.63 -1.08 10.18
CA ILE A 48 3.22 -1.78 11.39
C ILE A 48 4.38 -2.64 11.85
N VAL A 49 4.74 -2.50 13.12
CA VAL A 49 5.83 -3.22 13.77
C VAL A 49 5.31 -3.84 15.06
N PHE A 50 5.83 -5.01 15.43
CA PHE A 50 5.49 -5.64 16.70
C PHE A 50 5.81 -4.71 17.89
N LYS A 51 4.87 -4.59 18.83
CA LYS A 51 4.99 -3.69 19.98
C LYS A 51 5.99 -4.27 20.97
N SER A 52 7.25 -3.86 20.88
CA SER A 52 8.34 -4.30 21.74
C SER A 52 9.35 -3.17 21.99
N ALA A 53 10.16 -3.31 23.03
CA ALA A 53 11.30 -2.43 23.31
C ALA A 53 12.35 -2.48 22.17
N TRP A 54 12.36 -3.56 21.39
CA TRP A 54 13.30 -3.78 20.29
C TRP A 54 12.87 -3.16 18.95
N LYS A 55 11.85 -2.30 18.94
CA LYS A 55 11.36 -1.65 17.71
C LYS A 55 12.46 -0.87 16.99
N ASP A 56 13.34 -0.21 17.73
CA ASP A 56 14.39 0.66 17.17
C ASP A 56 15.59 -0.13 16.61
N THR A 57 15.63 -1.44 16.85
CA THR A 57 16.69 -2.34 16.35
C THR A 57 16.50 -2.70 14.88
N ILE A 58 15.34 -2.40 14.28
CA ILE A 58 15.08 -2.73 12.87
C ILE A 58 16.04 -1.92 11.97
N PRO A 59 16.83 -2.59 11.10
CA PRO A 59 17.72 -1.92 10.17
C PRO A 59 16.98 -0.91 9.30
N ARG A 60 17.57 0.29 9.16
CA ARG A 60 16.99 1.40 8.38
C ARG A 60 16.76 1.02 6.92
N ASP A 61 17.61 0.17 6.36
CA ASP A 61 17.50 -0.26 4.96
C ASP A 61 16.25 -1.10 4.73
N ILE A 62 15.89 -1.98 5.68
CA ILE A 62 14.63 -2.75 5.62
C ILE A 62 13.45 -1.77 5.61
N LEU A 63 13.44 -0.80 6.53
CA LEU A 63 12.36 0.19 6.62
C LEU A 63 12.20 1.03 5.34
N LYS A 64 13.31 1.41 4.70
CA LYS A 64 13.31 2.14 3.42
C LYS A 64 12.74 1.27 2.28
N ASN A 65 13.12 0.00 2.25
CA ASN A 65 12.74 -0.93 1.18
C ASN A 65 11.27 -1.37 1.24
N ILE A 66 10.61 -1.29 2.41
CA ILE A 66 9.19 -1.66 2.57
C ILE A 66 8.28 -0.97 1.55
N LYS A 67 8.48 0.32 1.28
CA LYS A 67 7.64 1.06 0.32
C LYS A 67 7.76 0.47 -1.09
N LEU A 68 8.98 0.14 -1.52
CA LEU A 68 9.22 -0.48 -2.80
C LEU A 68 8.61 -1.90 -2.85
N SER A 69 8.78 -2.69 -1.79
CA SER A 69 8.19 -4.02 -1.69
C SER A 69 6.65 -3.99 -1.74
N ARG A 70 6.01 -2.99 -1.13
CA ARG A 70 4.55 -2.79 -1.22
C ARG A 70 4.10 -2.50 -2.65
N LEU A 71 4.83 -1.65 -3.37
CA LEU A 71 4.53 -1.35 -4.78
C LEU A 71 4.65 -2.60 -5.65
N LEU A 72 5.71 -3.41 -5.44
CA LEU A 72 5.89 -4.67 -6.17
C LEU A 72 4.75 -5.66 -5.90
N CYS A 73 4.32 -5.84 -4.65
CA CYS A 73 3.14 -6.65 -4.32
C CYS A 73 1.85 -6.09 -4.97
N SER A 74 1.67 -4.77 -4.98
CA SER A 74 0.51 -4.15 -5.63
C SER A 74 0.51 -4.36 -7.14
N MET A 75 1.68 -4.37 -7.80
CA MET A 75 1.80 -4.69 -9.23
C MET A 75 1.46 -6.15 -9.53
N GLN A 76 1.77 -7.05 -8.60
CA GLN A 76 1.39 -8.47 -8.65
C GLN A 76 -0.08 -8.72 -8.26
N GLN A 77 -0.84 -7.67 -7.93
CA GLN A 77 -2.23 -7.75 -7.46
C GLN A 77 -2.41 -8.59 -6.18
N GLU A 78 -1.37 -8.67 -5.36
CA GLU A 78 -1.46 -9.34 -4.06
C GLU A 78 -2.08 -8.41 -3.01
N GLU A 79 -3.26 -8.76 -2.50
CA GLU A 79 -3.91 -8.04 -1.39
C GLU A 79 -3.37 -8.48 -0.02
N MET A 80 -2.04 -8.54 0.10
CA MET A 80 -1.33 -9.00 1.29
C MET A 80 -0.15 -8.08 1.61
N ALA A 81 0.32 -8.11 2.85
CA ALA A 81 1.52 -7.38 3.22
C ALA A 81 2.74 -7.94 2.46
N SER A 82 3.69 -7.08 2.15
CA SER A 82 4.91 -7.53 1.49
C SER A 82 5.75 -8.43 2.42
N LEU A 83 6.57 -9.31 1.84
CA LEU A 83 7.47 -10.17 2.63
C LEU A 83 8.43 -9.34 3.50
N THR A 84 8.96 -8.25 2.94
CA THR A 84 9.84 -7.30 3.65
C THR A 84 9.13 -6.63 4.84
N GLU A 85 7.86 -6.25 4.67
CA GLU A 85 7.06 -5.67 5.75
C GLU A 85 6.78 -6.69 6.86
N THR A 86 6.53 -7.94 6.48
CA THR A 86 6.32 -9.04 7.42
C THR A 86 7.59 -9.36 8.21
N LEU A 87 8.74 -9.35 7.53
CA LEU A 87 10.06 -9.48 8.17
C LEU A 87 10.29 -8.38 9.21
N ALA A 88 10.04 -7.12 8.84
CA ALA A 88 10.17 -5.99 9.75
C ALA A 88 9.22 -6.08 10.96
N TYR A 89 8.00 -6.59 10.75
CA TYR A 89 7.06 -6.83 11.84
C TYR A 89 7.57 -7.89 12.82
N MET A 90 8.09 -9.02 12.33
CA MET A 90 8.55 -10.13 13.17
C MET A 90 9.85 -9.84 13.91
N MET A 91 10.72 -8.99 13.36
CA MET A 91 12.08 -8.78 13.85
C MET A 91 12.17 -8.37 15.34
N PRO A 92 11.38 -7.41 15.87
CA PRO A 92 11.42 -7.11 17.31
C PRO A 92 10.94 -8.26 18.19
N ARG A 93 10.00 -9.09 17.70
CA ARG A 93 9.48 -10.23 18.45
C ARG A 93 10.56 -11.30 18.66
N THR A 94 11.49 -11.46 17.72
CA THR A 94 12.56 -12.47 17.84
C THR A 94 13.58 -12.10 18.92
N TYR A 95 13.80 -10.81 19.16
CA TYR A 95 14.67 -10.30 20.22
C TYR A 95 14.04 -10.37 21.62
N GLU A 96 12.71 -10.38 21.71
CA GLU A 96 12.02 -10.35 22.99
C GLU A 96 12.01 -11.71 23.69
N ALA A 97 11.77 -12.79 22.94
CA ALA A 97 11.72 -14.14 23.46
C ALA A 97 11.91 -15.17 22.32
N PRO A 98 12.39 -16.39 22.61
CA PRO A 98 12.41 -17.46 21.62
C PRO A 98 11.00 -17.69 21.05
N MET A 99 10.94 -18.03 19.77
CA MET A 99 9.71 -18.35 19.06
C MET A 99 9.62 -19.86 18.82
N PRO A 100 8.39 -20.40 18.65
CA PRO A 100 8.21 -21.76 18.15
C PRO A 100 8.92 -21.98 16.81
N THR A 101 9.37 -23.21 16.57
CA THR A 101 10.18 -23.60 15.41
C THR A 101 9.58 -23.15 14.09
N GLU A 102 8.25 -23.24 13.93
CA GLU A 102 7.55 -22.85 12.71
C GLU A 102 7.71 -21.36 12.41
N TRP A 103 7.65 -20.52 13.44
CA TRP A 103 7.85 -19.08 13.29
C TRP A 103 9.32 -18.72 13.10
N VAL A 104 10.25 -19.50 13.65
CA VAL A 104 11.69 -19.36 13.38
C VAL A 104 11.97 -19.65 11.91
N ASN A 105 11.44 -20.75 11.37
CA ASN A 105 11.55 -21.12 9.97
C ASN A 105 10.97 -20.04 9.04
N ILE A 106 9.79 -19.52 9.37
CA ILE A 106 9.18 -18.41 8.63
C ILE A 106 10.08 -17.18 8.67
N TYR A 107 10.61 -16.81 9.84
CA TYR A 107 11.48 -15.63 9.98
C TYR A 107 12.79 -15.75 9.20
N THR A 108 13.47 -16.89 9.28
CA THR A 108 14.72 -17.12 8.54
C THR A 108 14.48 -17.19 7.04
N TRP A 109 13.39 -17.83 6.61
CA TRP A 109 12.97 -17.85 5.21
C TRP A 109 12.66 -16.45 4.68
N LEU A 110 11.91 -15.62 5.43
CA LEU A 110 11.64 -14.23 5.05
C LEU A 110 12.93 -13.41 4.91
N GLY A 111 13.90 -13.63 5.81
CA GLY A 111 15.21 -13.01 5.72
C GLY A 111 15.96 -13.43 4.45
N LEU A 112 15.91 -14.73 4.09
CA LEU A 112 16.50 -15.23 2.84
C LEU A 112 15.85 -14.57 1.62
N GLN A 113 14.51 -14.50 1.56
CA GLN A 113 13.80 -13.82 0.48
C GLN A 113 14.18 -12.34 0.37
N TYR A 114 14.31 -11.66 1.52
CA TYR A 114 14.78 -10.28 1.55
C TYR A 114 16.23 -10.14 1.03
N ALA A 115 17.11 -11.07 1.40
CA ALA A 115 18.49 -11.07 0.93
C ALA A 115 18.57 -11.27 -0.59
N ILE A 116 17.79 -12.21 -1.14
CA ILE A 116 17.66 -12.43 -2.59
C ILE A 116 17.19 -11.17 -3.31
N GLN A 117 16.23 -10.45 -2.73
CA GLN A 117 15.62 -9.30 -3.38
C GLN A 117 16.46 -8.01 -3.29
N PHE A 118 17.19 -7.79 -2.19
CA PHE A 118 17.77 -6.47 -1.88
C PHE A 118 19.26 -6.45 -1.51
N LYS A 119 19.94 -7.60 -1.35
CA LYS A 119 21.30 -7.64 -0.78
C LYS A 119 22.28 -8.45 -1.63
N ASN A 120 23.54 -7.99 -1.63
CA ASN A 120 24.64 -8.62 -2.37
C ASN A 120 25.11 -9.94 -1.73
N SER A 121 25.77 -10.75 -2.56
CA SER A 121 26.18 -12.16 -2.40
C SER A 121 26.64 -12.61 -1.00
N GLY A 122 27.36 -11.78 -0.24
CA GLY A 122 27.91 -12.16 1.05
C GLY A 122 26.86 -12.54 2.11
N GLN A 123 25.76 -11.77 2.23
CA GLN A 123 24.70 -12.11 3.18
C GLN A 123 23.80 -13.25 2.68
N LEU A 124 23.68 -13.42 1.37
CA LEU A 124 22.88 -14.48 0.77
C LEU A 124 23.44 -15.87 1.13
N ASN A 125 24.76 -16.05 1.08
CA ASN A 125 25.41 -17.32 1.42
C ASN A 125 25.10 -17.73 2.87
N ALA A 126 25.31 -16.83 3.83
CA ALA A 126 25.04 -17.10 5.25
C ALA A 126 23.56 -17.41 5.52
N MET A 127 22.64 -16.75 4.82
CA MET A 127 21.20 -17.03 4.99
C MET A 127 20.78 -18.37 4.37
N THR A 128 21.45 -18.81 3.31
CA THR A 128 21.15 -20.07 2.61
C THR A 128 21.50 -21.28 3.47
N GLU A 129 22.51 -21.18 4.33
CA GLU A 129 22.90 -22.23 5.27
C GLU A 129 21.91 -22.39 6.43
N ILE A 130 21.22 -21.31 6.82
CA ILE A 130 20.38 -21.26 8.03
C ILE A 130 18.89 -21.43 7.68
N ALA A 131 18.44 -20.81 6.61
CA ALA A 131 17.02 -20.77 6.26
C ALA A 131 16.59 -22.06 5.54
N PRO A 132 15.37 -22.54 5.80
CA PRO A 132 14.82 -23.65 5.02
C PRO A 132 14.68 -23.24 3.56
N SER A 133 14.92 -24.18 2.63
CA SER A 133 14.76 -23.91 1.19
C SER A 133 13.31 -23.63 0.81
N LYS A 134 12.36 -24.27 1.48
CA LYS A 134 10.92 -24.09 1.29
C LYS A 134 10.18 -24.22 2.62
N LEU A 135 9.14 -23.42 2.81
CA LEU A 135 8.21 -23.54 3.93
C LEU A 135 7.22 -24.69 3.70
N SER A 136 6.86 -25.39 4.77
CA SER A 136 5.74 -26.33 4.76
C SER A 136 4.41 -25.62 4.46
N GLU A 137 3.40 -26.39 4.05
CA GLU A 137 2.05 -25.82 3.81
C GLU A 137 1.47 -25.15 5.05
N TYR A 138 1.70 -25.75 6.23
CA TYR A 138 1.28 -25.18 7.51
C TYR A 138 1.94 -23.82 7.79
N GLU A 139 3.26 -23.74 7.65
CA GLU A 139 4.03 -22.49 7.83
C GLU A 139 3.62 -21.43 6.82
N MET A 140 3.39 -21.82 5.57
CA MET A 140 2.91 -20.91 4.52
C MET A 140 1.52 -20.37 4.84
N GLY A 141 0.60 -21.21 5.33
CA GLY A 141 -0.73 -20.78 5.78
C GLY A 141 -0.65 -19.78 6.95
N ARG A 142 0.26 -20.01 7.90
CA ARG A 142 0.52 -19.10 9.03
C ARG A 142 1.10 -17.77 8.56
N LEU A 143 2.05 -17.82 7.64
CA LEU A 143 2.64 -16.64 7.02
C LEU A 143 1.59 -15.82 6.27
N ASN A 144 0.78 -16.44 5.42
CA ASN A 144 -0.28 -15.76 4.67
C ASN A 144 -1.31 -15.12 5.61
N SER A 145 -1.71 -15.83 6.67
CA SER A 145 -2.61 -15.27 7.69
C SER A 145 -2.03 -14.01 8.35
N LEU A 146 -0.73 -14.04 8.68
CA LEU A 146 -0.03 -12.88 9.24
C LEU A 146 0.05 -11.73 8.22
N ARG A 147 0.37 -12.03 6.95
CA ARG A 147 0.46 -11.03 5.88
C ARG A 147 -0.88 -10.34 5.64
N SER A 148 -1.98 -11.08 5.61
CA SER A 148 -3.34 -10.53 5.48
C SER A 148 -3.67 -9.64 6.67
N TRP A 149 -3.37 -10.08 7.90
CA TRP A 149 -3.62 -9.28 9.10
C TRP A 149 -2.84 -7.95 9.09
N ILE A 150 -1.56 -7.96 8.71
CA ILE A 150 -0.74 -6.73 8.62
C ILE A 150 -1.35 -5.77 7.58
N TYR A 151 -1.73 -6.31 6.41
CA TYR A 151 -2.36 -5.53 5.34
C TYR A 151 -3.66 -4.85 5.79
N ASP A 152 -4.55 -5.59 6.44
CA ASP A 152 -5.82 -5.07 6.95
C ASP A 152 -5.61 -4.00 8.01
N LYS A 153 -4.70 -4.24 8.96
CA LYS A 153 -4.38 -3.27 10.01
C LYS A 153 -3.81 -1.98 9.43
N ARG A 154 -2.95 -2.09 8.41
CA ARG A 154 -2.34 -0.95 7.75
C ARG A 154 -3.39 -0.09 7.06
N ARG A 155 -4.27 -0.72 6.28
CA ARG A 155 -5.36 -0.03 5.58
C ARG A 155 -6.35 0.62 6.53
N LYS A 156 -6.66 -0.06 7.64
CA LYS A 156 -7.48 0.53 8.69
C LYS A 156 -6.83 1.79 9.26
N ALA A 157 -5.55 1.73 9.59
CA ALA A 157 -4.81 2.89 10.10
C ALA A 157 -4.76 4.06 9.09
N LEU A 158 -4.63 3.78 7.80
CA LEU A 158 -4.72 4.82 6.76
C LEU A 158 -6.11 5.45 6.70
N LYS A 159 -7.17 4.64 6.65
CA LYS A 159 -8.55 5.13 6.63
C LYS A 159 -8.87 5.99 7.86
N ASP A 160 -8.39 5.57 9.03
CA ASP A 160 -8.59 6.32 10.27
C ASP A 160 -7.85 7.66 10.22
N ARG A 161 -6.64 7.72 9.66
CA ARG A 161 -5.90 8.98 9.44
C ARG A 161 -6.62 9.92 8.47
N LEU A 162 -7.13 9.40 7.36
CA LEU A 162 -7.87 10.20 6.36
C LEU A 162 -9.14 10.80 6.98
N LYS A 163 -9.89 10.00 7.76
CA LYS A 163 -11.08 10.49 8.48
C LYS A 163 -10.77 11.57 9.51
N ILE A 164 -9.63 11.47 10.19
CA ILE A 164 -9.19 12.49 11.16
C ILE A 164 -8.83 13.78 10.41
N ALA A 165 -8.11 13.68 9.30
CA ALA A 165 -7.75 14.82 8.46
C ALA A 165 -8.98 15.56 7.91
N GLU A 166 -9.96 14.83 7.37
CA GLU A 166 -11.22 15.39 6.87
C GLU A 166 -11.98 16.18 7.95
N LYS A 167 -12.04 15.65 9.18
CA LYS A 167 -12.67 16.33 10.33
C LYS A 167 -11.91 17.59 10.74
N SER A 168 -10.58 17.55 10.75
CA SER A 168 -9.79 18.75 11.06
C SER A 168 -9.96 19.85 10.02
N GLU A 169 -10.01 19.50 8.74
CA GLU A 169 -10.23 20.47 7.65
C GLU A 169 -11.62 21.11 7.73
N THR A 170 -12.66 20.33 8.01
CA THR A 170 -14.02 20.87 8.19
C THR A 170 -14.10 21.84 9.37
N ASN A 171 -13.42 21.53 10.48
CA ASN A 171 -13.35 22.43 11.64
C ASN A 171 -12.64 23.75 11.26
N ILE A 172 -11.47 23.68 10.62
CA ILE A 172 -10.71 24.87 10.19
C ILE A 172 -11.51 25.75 9.23
N LEU A 173 -12.21 25.15 8.25
CA LEU A 173 -13.07 25.89 7.33
C LEU A 173 -14.21 26.59 8.06
N SER A 174 -14.83 25.94 9.04
CA SER A 174 -15.90 26.54 9.84
C SER A 174 -15.41 27.70 10.73
N GLU A 175 -14.18 27.61 11.25
CA GLU A 175 -13.53 28.65 12.05
C GLU A 175 -13.26 29.89 11.17
N ASN A 176 -12.65 29.67 9.99
CA ASN A 176 -12.31 30.73 9.05
C ASN A 176 -13.57 31.42 8.49
N GLN A 177 -14.65 30.69 8.27
CA GLN A 177 -15.92 31.27 7.85
C GLN A 177 -16.50 32.20 8.92
N LYS A 178 -16.47 31.82 10.21
CA LYS A 178 -16.95 32.71 11.28
C LYS A 178 -16.16 34.02 11.33
N ILE A 179 -14.83 33.94 11.24
CA ILE A 179 -13.95 35.12 11.21
C ILE A 179 -14.28 36.04 10.03
N LEU A 180 -14.61 35.48 8.86
CA LEU A 180 -14.89 36.26 7.65
C LEU A 180 -16.23 37.03 7.67
N PHE A 181 -17.18 36.61 8.51
CA PHE A 181 -18.54 37.18 8.59
C PHE A 181 -18.80 37.93 9.91
N GLU A 182 -17.78 38.10 10.75
CA GLU A 182 -17.83 38.88 12.00
C GLU A 182 -17.18 40.29 11.88
N GLU A 183 -16.76 40.71 10.68
CA GLU A 183 -16.43 42.11 10.31
C GLU A 183 -17.60 42.82 9.62
#